data_AF-A0A7Y6PP92-F1
#
_entry.id   AF-A0A7Y6PP92-F1
#
_cell.length_a   1.000
_cell.length_b   1.000
_cell.length_c   1.000
_cell.angle_alpha   90.00
_cell.angle_beta   90.00
_cell.angle_gamma   90.00
#
_symmetry.space_group_name_H-M   'P 1'
#
loop_
_entity.id
_entity.type
_entity.pdbx_description
1 polymer ?
#
loop_
_entity_poly.entity_id
_entity_poly.type
_entity_poly.pdbx_seq_one_letter_code
_entity_poly.pdbx_strand_id
1 'polypeptide(L)' 'MRLTLLLFIASLAVGCGRTAVRASEKEFLADQIMVFDNDPHDTAAEDHVLSNREGAAGGHGAGGGGCGCN' A
#
# COMPACT_ATOMS: atom_id res chain seq x y z
N MET A 1 1.18 -20.96 -30.96
CA MET A 1 0.08 -20.33 -30.19
C MET A 1 0.06 -20.80 -28.73
N ARG A 2 0.04 -22.12 -28.44
CA ARG A 2 0.09 -22.62 -27.05
C ARG A 2 1.39 -22.25 -26.30
N LEU A 3 2.55 -22.41 -26.95
CA LEU A 3 3.85 -22.10 -26.34
C LEU A 3 4.06 -20.60 -26.07
N THR A 4 3.61 -19.76 -27.01
CA THR A 4 3.67 -18.30 -26.87
C THR A 4 2.77 -17.78 -25.75
N LEU A 5 1.59 -18.37 -25.55
CA LEU A 5 0.70 -18.04 -24.43
C LEU A 5 1.33 -18.40 -23.08
N LEU A 6 1.96 -19.58 -22.97
CA LEU A 6 2.63 -20.03 -21.75
C LEU A 6 3.83 -19.14 -21.37
N LEU A 7 4.61 -18.71 -22.37
CA LEU A 7 5.71 -17.76 -22.17
C LEU A 7 5.22 -16.39 -21.67
N PHE A 8 4.08 -15.91 -22.18
CA PHE A 8 3.47 -14.66 -21.75
C PHE A 8 2.91 -14.72 -20.31
N ILE A 9 2.36 -15.87 -19.92
CA ILE A 9 1.89 -16.08 -18.54
C ILE A 9 3.06 -16.16 -17.56
N ALA A 10 4.17 -16.81 -17.96
CA ALA A 10 5.35 -16.95 -17.12
C ALA A 10 6.05 -15.60 -16.85
N SER A 11 6.07 -14.67 -17.81
CA SER A 11 6.68 -13.35 -17.63
C SER A 11 5.93 -12.45 -16.63
N LEU A 12 4.60 -12.62 -16.52
CA LEU A 12 3.78 -11.87 -15.56
C LEU A 12 4.08 -12.23 -14.09
N ALA A 13 4.62 -13.41 -13.82
CA ALA A 13 4.87 -13.90 -12.46
C ALA A 13 6.21 -13.43 -11.85
N VAL A 14 7.14 -12.88 -12.64
CA VAL A 14 8.51 -12.59 -12.16
C VAL A 14 8.59 -11.38 -11.23
N GLY A 15 7.61 -10.47 -11.27
CA GLY A 15 7.64 -9.21 -10.52
C GLY A 15 6.88 -9.18 -9.19
N CYS A 16 6.07 -10.19 -8.87
CA CYS A 16 5.17 -10.11 -7.72
C CYS A 16 5.91 -10.48 -6.41
N GLY A 17 6.13 -9.48 -5.54
CA GLY A 17 6.46 -9.70 -4.12
C GLY A 17 7.92 -9.98 -3.75
N ARG A 18 8.88 -9.97 -4.69
CA ARG A 18 10.29 -10.26 -4.39
C ARG A 18 11.02 -9.17 -3.59
N THR A 19 10.50 -7.95 -3.56
CA THR A 19 11.11 -6.77 -2.91
C THR A 19 10.25 -6.20 -1.78
N ALA A 20 9.31 -6.99 -1.24
CA ALA A 20 8.50 -6.53 -0.11
C ALA A 20 9.38 -6.37 1.13
N VAL A 21 9.49 -5.13 1.62
CA VAL A 21 10.19 -4.77 2.86
C VAL A 21 9.45 -5.39 4.05
N ARG A 22 10.16 -6.04 4.97
CA ARG A 22 9.56 -6.62 6.17
C ARG A 22 8.94 -5.53 7.04
N ALA A 23 7.89 -5.86 7.80
CA ALA A 23 7.27 -4.92 8.72
C ALA A 23 8.27 -4.33 9.73
N SER A 24 9.19 -5.16 10.24
CA SER A 24 10.28 -4.73 11.13
C SER A 24 11.28 -3.77 10.48
N GLU A 25 11.48 -3.86 9.16
CA GLU A 25 12.37 -2.96 8.41
C GLU A 25 11.71 -1.59 8.15
N LYS A 26 10.42 -1.43 8.49
CA LYS A 26 9.68 -0.16 8.38
C LYS A 26 9.64 0.63 9.69
N GLU A 27 10.43 0.26 10.71
CA GLU A 27 10.33 0.83 12.06
C GLU A 27 10.29 2.36 12.13
N PHE A 28 11.07 3.06 11.29
CA PHE A 28 11.10 4.53 11.26
C PHE A 28 9.81 5.18 10.72
N LEU A 29 8.99 4.42 9.99
CA LEU A 29 7.67 4.88 9.54
C LEU A 29 6.64 4.92 10.70
N ALA A 30 7.01 4.43 11.88
CA ALA A 30 6.23 4.60 13.12
C ALA A 30 6.48 5.96 13.79
N ASP A 31 7.50 6.72 13.35
CA ASP A 31 7.85 8.00 13.97
C ASP A 31 6.74 9.03 13.71
N GLN A 32 6.45 9.85 14.72
CA GLN A 32 5.40 10.87 14.67
C GLN A 32 5.65 11.89 13.56
N ILE A 33 6.91 12.16 13.21
CA ILE A 33 7.28 13.04 12.08
C ILE A 33 6.83 12.50 10.72
N MET A 34 6.60 11.19 10.61
CA MET A 34 6.16 10.51 9.39
C MET A 34 4.62 10.41 9.29
N VAL A 35 3.90 10.94 10.28
CA VAL A 35 2.44 11.00 10.29
C VAL A 35 1.98 12.27 9.57
N PHE A 36 1.29 12.10 8.45
CA PHE A 36 0.78 13.22 7.64
C PHE A 36 -0.48 13.85 8.22
N ASP A 37 -1.28 13.04 8.92
CA ASP A 37 -2.61 13.39 9.41
C ASP A 37 -2.64 13.52 10.93
N ASN A 38 -3.18 14.63 11.42
CA ASN A 38 -3.20 14.89 12.87
C ASN A 38 -4.36 14.19 13.60
N ASP A 39 -5.50 13.97 12.92
CA ASP A 39 -6.69 13.35 13.50
C ASP A 39 -7.23 12.24 12.56
N PRO A 40 -7.25 10.98 13.00
CA PRO A 40 -7.72 9.87 12.18
C PRO A 40 -9.21 9.94 11.85
N HIS A 41 -10.03 10.62 12.65
CA HIS A 41 -11.46 10.79 12.37
C HIS A 41 -11.70 11.76 11.22
N ASP A 42 -10.91 12.83 11.15
CA ASP A 42 -11.00 13.83 10.09
C ASP A 42 -10.57 13.21 8.76
N THR A 43 -9.39 12.57 8.74
CA THR A 43 -8.87 11.88 7.55
C THR A 43 -9.82 10.79 7.07
N ALA A 44 -10.41 9.99 7.97
CA ALA A 44 -11.38 8.96 7.56
C ALA A 44 -12.64 9.57 6.89
N ALA A 45 -13.07 10.75 7.32
CA ALA A 45 -14.20 11.44 6.72
C ALA A 45 -13.84 12.00 5.33
N GLU A 46 -12.66 12.61 5.19
CA GLU A 46 -12.15 13.11 3.91
C GLU A 46 -11.94 11.98 2.90
N ASP A 47 -11.32 10.87 3.32
CA ASP A 47 -11.14 9.65 2.52
C ASP A 47 -12.45 9.11 1.99
N HIS A 48 -13.49 9.10 2.84
CA HIS A 48 -14.82 8.66 2.42
C HIS A 48 -15.39 9.57 1.33
N VAL A 49 -15.22 10.88 1.46
CA VAL A 49 -15.69 11.84 0.44
C VAL A 49 -14.90 11.66 -0.86
N LEU A 50 -13.58 11.61 -0.79
CA LEU A 50 -12.71 11.51 -1.97
C LEU A 50 -12.91 10.19 -2.71
N SER A 51 -13.01 9.06 -1.98
CA SER A 51 -13.23 7.76 -2.60
C SER A 51 -14.55 7.68 -3.36
N ASN A 52 -15.61 8.29 -2.82
CA ASN A 52 -16.89 8.39 -3.52
C ASN A 52 -16.83 9.32 -4.75
N ARG A 53 -16.06 10.40 -4.68
CA ARG A 53 -15.98 11.39 -5.77
C ARG A 53 -15.10 10.92 -6.92
N GLU A 54 -14.00 10.25 -6.60
CA GLU A 54 -12.97 9.88 -7.57
C GLU A 54 -13.09 8.42 -8.02
N GLY A 55 -13.86 7.59 -7.30
CA GLY A 55 -13.94 6.16 -7.54
C GLY A 55 -12.61 5.43 -7.32
N ALA A 56 -11.68 6.07 -6.61
CA ALA A 56 -10.36 5.57 -6.28
C ALA A 56 -10.23 5.40 -4.76
N ALA A 57 -9.44 4.43 -4.30
CA ALA A 57 -9.17 4.21 -2.90
C ALA A 57 -7.67 4.07 -2.66
N GLY A 58 -7.19 4.60 -1.53
CA GLY A 58 -5.78 4.65 -1.18
C GLY A 58 -5.10 5.98 -1.54
N GLY A 59 -3.83 6.12 -1.19
CA GLY A 59 -3.04 7.34 -1.42
C GLY A 59 -2.69 8.10 -0.14
N HIS A 60 -3.39 7.87 0.96
CA HIS A 60 -3.23 8.55 2.26
C HIS A 60 -2.03 8.04 3.09
N GLY A 61 -0.98 7.55 2.42
CA GLY A 61 0.25 7.08 3.05
C GLY A 61 0.50 5.57 2.91
N ALA A 62 1.67 5.16 3.36
CA ALA A 62 2.05 3.75 3.46
C ALA A 62 1.65 3.21 4.83
N GLY A 63 1.16 1.96 4.89
CA GLY A 63 0.94 1.27 6.17
C GLY A 63 2.18 1.41 7.05
N GLY A 64 1.99 2.02 8.21
CA GLY A 64 3.06 2.52 9.08
C GLY A 64 4.06 1.46 9.51
N GLY A 65 5.14 1.92 10.14
CA GLY A 65 6.09 1.07 10.85
C GLY A 65 5.54 0.62 12.20
N GLY A 66 6.02 -0.49 12.76
CA GLY A 66 5.69 -0.89 14.13
C GLY A 66 5.66 -2.40 14.37
N CYS A 67 5.09 -2.85 15.49
CA CYS A 67 5.03 -4.28 15.86
C CYS A 67 4.14 -5.14 14.94
N GLY A 68 3.63 -4.57 13.84
CA GLY A 68 2.94 -5.30 12.78
C GLY A 68 1.46 -5.58 13.06
N CYS A 69 0.89 -5.02 14.13
CA CYS A 69 -0.55 -5.00 14.33
C CYS A 69 -1.18 -3.89 13.47
N ASN A 70 -1.26 -4.10 12.15
CA ASN A 70 -2.31 -3.47 11.34
C ASN A 70 -3.55 -4.37 11.43
#